data_AF-A0A1E7LR30-F1
#
_entry.id   AF-A0A1E7LR30-F1
#
_cell.length_a   1.000
_cell.length_b   1.000
_cell.length_c   1.000
_cell.angle_alpha   90.00
_cell.angle_beta   90.00
_cell.angle_gamma   90.00
#
_symmetry.space_group_name_H-M   'P 1'
#
loop_
_entity.id
_entity.type
_entity.pdbx_description
1 polymer ?
#
loop_
_entity_poly.entity_id
_entity_poly.type
_entity_poly.pdbx_seq_one_letter_code
_entity_poly.pdbx_strand_id
1 'polypeptide(L)'
;PHEPLDPDGEPDPDAEAEPEADPVASADASRAEQAAAPTLVGQLRALSAQENAGRGAPWAADLLRTLHVGLDDRVGDRTALLVDQLRSPDRWQRIDAVRMSGGLIRAWRGSYEELVGLVGDQLSDPEPRLAEAASHVLEELFSLAAPTADALAARLAADPGGWVKEWASGPPGLGSTVKALARLGDARALPALAAALELPEVPHDVGFAVAHLGEAARPLAGALRRRLAGVPLDEG
;
A
#
# COMPACT_ATOMS: atom_id res chain seq x y z
N PRO A 1 36.82 56.54 -78.95
CA PRO A 1 37.26 55.20 -78.51
C PRO A 1 36.03 54.28 -78.37
N HIS A 2 35.51 53.75 -79.48
CA HIS A 2 35.81 52.42 -80.09
C HIS A 2 35.43 51.20 -79.21
N GLU A 3 34.16 50.80 -79.40
CA GLU A 3 33.60 49.46 -79.68
C GLU A 3 33.63 48.27 -78.67
N PRO A 4 32.65 47.33 -78.81
CA PRO A 4 32.07 46.48 -77.75
C PRO A 4 32.34 44.98 -77.95
N LEU A 5 31.74 44.09 -77.13
CA LEU A 5 31.13 42.79 -77.53
C LEU A 5 30.57 42.04 -76.29
N ASP A 6 29.29 41.66 -76.33
CA ASP A 6 28.73 40.40 -75.77
C ASP A 6 29.04 39.25 -76.79
N PRO A 7 28.84 37.92 -76.55
CA PRO A 7 27.86 37.28 -75.64
C PRO A 7 28.21 35.88 -75.02
N ASP A 8 27.25 35.37 -74.24
CA ASP A 8 26.81 33.96 -74.02
C ASP A 8 27.65 32.90 -73.26
N GLY A 9 27.00 32.28 -72.26
CA GLY A 9 27.28 30.90 -71.81
C GLY A 9 26.89 30.53 -70.37
N GLU A 10 25.65 30.05 -70.13
CA GLU A 10 25.33 29.00 -69.13
C GLU A 10 25.21 27.65 -69.90
N PRO A 11 25.24 26.42 -69.32
CA PRO A 11 25.03 25.96 -67.92
C PRO A 11 26.17 24.99 -67.45
N ASP A 12 26.21 24.24 -66.33
CA ASP A 12 25.26 23.33 -65.67
C ASP A 12 25.85 22.91 -64.27
N PRO A 13 25.04 22.29 -63.38
CA PRO A 13 25.28 22.02 -61.97
C PRO A 13 25.90 20.63 -61.75
N ASP A 14 26.56 20.45 -60.61
CA ASP A 14 26.62 19.20 -59.84
C ASP A 14 27.77 19.31 -58.84
N ALA A 15 27.48 19.82 -57.65
CA ALA A 15 28.27 19.53 -56.46
C ALA A 15 27.36 18.71 -55.55
N GLU A 16 27.44 17.39 -55.72
CA GLU A 16 26.74 16.40 -54.92
C GLU A 16 26.98 16.66 -53.43
N ALA A 17 25.86 16.72 -52.71
CA ALA A 17 25.78 16.84 -51.28
C ALA A 17 26.18 15.52 -50.60
N GLU A 18 27.08 15.58 -49.62
CA GLU A 18 27.10 14.60 -48.54
C GLU A 18 26.02 15.01 -47.51
N PRO A 19 24.96 14.20 -47.28
CA PRO A 19 24.10 14.45 -46.15
C PRO A 19 24.80 13.98 -44.88
N GLU A 20 25.17 14.93 -44.02
CA GLU A 20 25.39 14.69 -42.59
C GLU A 20 24.20 13.88 -42.06
N ALA A 21 24.49 12.68 -41.54
CA ALA A 21 23.50 11.84 -40.91
C ALA A 21 22.88 12.58 -39.71
N ASP A 22 21.58 12.84 -39.81
CA ASP A 22 20.75 13.42 -38.75
C ASP A 22 20.99 12.72 -37.39
N PRO A 23 21.44 13.43 -36.34
CA PRO A 23 21.55 12.86 -35.00
C PRO A 23 20.18 12.65 -34.31
N VAL A 24 19.08 12.99 -35.00
CA VAL A 24 17.72 13.01 -34.43
C VAL A 24 17.19 11.60 -34.16
N ALA A 25 17.56 10.60 -34.96
CA ALA A 25 17.16 9.20 -34.72
C ALA A 25 17.84 8.58 -33.49
N SER A 26 19.06 9.02 -33.17
CA SER A 26 19.83 8.55 -32.01
C SER A 26 19.28 9.11 -30.70
N ALA A 27 18.75 10.35 -30.72
CA ALA A 27 18.12 10.97 -29.55
C ALA A 27 16.78 10.32 -29.17
N ASP A 28 16.00 9.86 -30.16
CA ASP A 28 14.71 9.21 -29.91
C ASP A 28 14.88 7.73 -29.51
N ALA A 29 15.88 7.05 -30.10
CA ALA A 29 16.27 5.70 -29.67
C ALA A 29 16.87 5.69 -28.25
N SER A 30 17.72 6.67 -27.91
CA SER A 30 18.27 6.79 -26.55
C SER A 30 17.21 7.18 -25.52
N ARG A 31 16.24 8.03 -25.88
CA ARG A 31 15.08 8.36 -25.02
C ARG A 31 14.12 7.17 -24.85
N ALA A 32 13.96 6.32 -25.88
CA ALA A 32 13.21 5.07 -25.80
C ALA A 32 13.96 3.97 -25.03
N GLU A 33 15.30 3.90 -25.11
CA GLU A 33 16.14 2.99 -24.31
C GLU A 33 16.24 3.42 -22.84
N GLN A 34 16.27 4.72 -22.55
CA GLN A 34 16.17 5.24 -21.18
C GLN A 34 14.79 5.05 -20.56
N ALA A 35 13.75 4.79 -21.36
CA ALA A 35 12.44 4.35 -20.88
C ALA A 35 12.40 2.85 -20.51
N ALA A 36 13.43 2.06 -20.88
CA ALA A 36 13.45 0.61 -20.69
C ALA A 36 14.19 0.16 -19.41
N ALA A 37 14.95 1.03 -18.74
CA ALA A 37 15.48 0.74 -17.41
C ALA A 37 14.38 1.01 -16.36
N PRO A 38 13.92 0.01 -15.60
CA PRO A 38 12.89 0.23 -14.60
C PRO A 38 13.44 1.14 -13.50
N THR A 39 13.07 2.42 -13.55
CA THR A 39 13.35 3.37 -12.46
C THR A 39 12.33 3.18 -11.35
N LEU A 40 12.74 3.39 -10.09
CA LEU A 40 11.81 3.39 -8.95
C LEU A 40 10.65 4.36 -9.16
N VAL A 41 10.92 5.53 -9.76
CA VAL A 41 9.88 6.52 -10.09
C VAL A 41 8.91 5.99 -11.13
N GLY A 42 9.40 5.30 -12.16
CA GLY A 42 8.57 4.65 -13.18
C GLY A 42 7.70 3.54 -12.58
N GLN A 43 8.29 2.69 -11.72
CA GLN A 43 7.57 1.64 -11.00
C GLN A 43 6.49 2.21 -10.08
N LEU A 44 6.78 3.30 -9.36
CA LEU A 44 5.80 3.96 -8.50
C LEU A 44 4.63 4.55 -9.30
N ARG A 45 4.91 5.15 -10.46
CA ARG A 45 3.87 5.65 -11.37
C ARG A 45 3.01 4.52 -11.92
N ALA A 46 3.62 3.41 -12.33
CA ALA A 46 2.90 2.23 -12.81
C ALA A 46 2.01 1.63 -11.72
N LEU A 47 2.52 1.52 -10.49
CA LEU A 47 1.74 1.07 -9.34
C LEU A 47 0.57 2.01 -9.05
N SER A 48 0.81 3.33 -9.03
CA SER A 48 -0.23 4.33 -8.85
C SER A 48 -1.29 4.27 -9.96
N ALA A 49 -0.90 4.08 -11.21
CA ALA A 49 -1.85 3.89 -12.31
C ALA A 49 -2.69 2.63 -12.14
N GLN A 50 -2.10 1.53 -11.67
CA GLN A 50 -2.81 0.29 -11.36
C GLN A 50 -3.78 0.44 -10.18
N GLU A 51 -3.40 1.18 -9.14
CA GLU A 51 -4.26 1.49 -7.99
C GLU A 51 -5.44 2.42 -8.35
N ASN A 52 -5.24 3.27 -9.36
CA ASN A 52 -6.24 4.21 -9.84
C ASN A 52 -7.10 3.67 -11.00
N ALA A 53 -6.74 2.51 -11.56
CA ALA A 53 -7.49 1.90 -12.65
C ALA A 53 -8.95 1.65 -12.23
N GLY A 54 -9.90 2.18 -13.00
CA GLY A 54 -11.34 2.05 -12.73
C GLY A 54 -11.93 3.12 -11.80
N ARG A 55 -11.14 4.10 -11.33
CA ARG A 55 -11.65 5.25 -10.57
C ARG A 55 -12.23 6.31 -11.51
N GLY A 56 -13.43 6.82 -11.20
CA GLY A 56 -14.05 7.91 -11.96
C GLY A 56 -13.37 9.27 -11.77
N ALA A 57 -12.78 9.52 -10.60
CA ALA A 57 -12.08 10.75 -10.26
C ALA A 57 -10.80 10.45 -9.45
N PRO A 58 -9.71 9.99 -10.08
CA PRO A 58 -8.48 9.62 -9.37
C PRO A 58 -7.83 10.77 -8.60
N TRP A 59 -8.05 12.03 -9.03
CA TRP A 59 -7.58 13.23 -8.34
C TRP A 59 -8.36 13.56 -7.05
N ALA A 60 -9.55 12.99 -6.85
CA ALA A 60 -10.40 13.33 -5.71
C ALA A 60 -9.76 12.96 -4.37
N ALA A 61 -9.03 11.84 -4.33
CA ALA A 61 -8.28 11.42 -3.15
C ALA A 61 -7.21 12.45 -2.74
N ASP A 62 -6.51 13.03 -3.73
CA ASP A 62 -5.46 14.02 -3.48
C ASP A 62 -6.04 15.36 -3.02
N LEU A 63 -7.17 15.77 -3.60
CA LEU A 63 -7.90 16.95 -3.13
C LEU A 63 -8.37 16.78 -1.69
N LEU A 64 -8.99 15.63 -1.36
CA LEU A 64 -9.47 15.33 -0.01
C LEU A 64 -8.33 15.29 0.99
N ARG A 65 -7.18 14.70 0.62
CA ARG A 65 -5.98 14.72 1.46
C ARG A 65 -5.48 16.15 1.72
N THR A 66 -5.46 16.98 0.67
CA THR A 66 -5.07 18.40 0.78
C THR A 66 -6.02 19.16 1.69
N LEU A 67 -7.33 18.92 1.57
CA LEU A 67 -8.34 19.48 2.47
C LEU A 67 -8.13 19.03 3.92
N HIS A 68 -7.88 17.73 4.15
CA HIS A 68 -7.61 17.21 5.50
C HIS A 68 -6.37 17.84 6.15
N VAL A 69 -5.32 18.10 5.37
CA VAL A 69 -4.13 18.81 5.84
C VAL A 69 -4.48 20.26 6.16
N GLY A 70 -5.20 20.95 5.26
CA GLY A 70 -5.60 22.35 5.46
C GLY A 70 -6.58 22.58 6.61
N LEU A 71 -7.36 21.56 7.00
CA LEU A 71 -8.24 21.62 8.18
C LEU A 71 -7.47 21.50 9.50
N ASP A 72 -6.23 20.99 9.48
CA ASP A 72 -5.32 20.94 10.62
C ASP A 72 -5.96 20.48 11.95
N ASP A 73 -5.95 21.32 12.99
CA ASP A 73 -6.43 21.04 14.35
C ASP A 73 -7.96 21.01 14.48
N ARG A 74 -8.70 21.23 13.38
CA ARG A 74 -10.17 21.12 13.32
C ARG A 74 -10.61 19.65 13.29
N VAL A 75 -10.24 18.91 14.33
CA VAL A 75 -10.46 17.46 14.47
C VAL A 75 -11.94 17.09 14.30
N GLY A 76 -12.86 17.89 14.86
CA GLY A 76 -14.31 17.65 14.71
C GLY A 76 -14.78 17.66 13.26
N ASP A 77 -14.37 18.67 12.49
CA ASP A 77 -14.73 18.78 11.06
C ASP A 77 -14.09 17.68 10.23
N ARG A 78 -12.84 17.33 10.52
CA ARG A 78 -12.13 16.22 9.86
C ARG A 78 -12.79 14.88 10.15
N THR A 79 -13.22 14.65 11.40
CA THR A 79 -13.96 13.44 11.77
C THR A 79 -15.31 13.38 11.05
N ALA A 80 -16.09 14.48 11.02
CA ALA A 80 -17.38 14.52 10.34
C ALA A 80 -17.23 14.22 8.83
N LEU A 81 -16.22 14.82 8.18
CA LEU A 81 -15.93 14.55 6.77
C LEU A 81 -15.61 13.06 6.52
N LEU A 82 -14.78 12.43 7.37
CA LEU A 82 -14.44 11.01 7.24
C LEU A 82 -15.62 10.09 7.50
N VAL A 83 -16.48 10.42 8.47
CA VAL A 83 -17.72 9.68 8.75
C VAL A 83 -18.61 9.64 7.51
N ASP A 84 -18.82 10.79 6.86
CA ASP A 84 -19.61 10.86 5.63
C ASP A 84 -18.96 10.07 4.48
N GLN A 85 -17.64 10.18 4.33
CA GLN A 85 -16.91 9.43 3.31
C GLN A 85 -16.96 7.91 3.52
N LEU A 86 -16.88 7.43 4.77
CA LEU A 86 -16.99 6.00 5.10
C LEU A 86 -18.39 5.43 4.86
N ARG A 87 -19.42 6.29 4.80
CA ARG A 87 -20.80 5.91 4.46
C ARG A 87 -21.08 5.97 2.96
N SER A 88 -20.13 6.40 2.14
CA SER A 88 -20.31 6.53 0.71
C SER A 88 -20.59 5.19 0.02
N PRO A 89 -21.45 5.16 -1.01
CA PRO A 89 -21.57 3.99 -1.87
C PRO A 89 -20.30 3.72 -2.70
N ASP A 90 -19.44 4.73 -2.88
CA ASP A 90 -18.18 4.59 -3.61
C ASP A 90 -17.11 3.93 -2.73
N ARG A 91 -16.76 2.69 -3.06
CA ARG A 91 -15.75 1.89 -2.36
C ARG A 91 -14.38 2.57 -2.37
N TRP A 92 -14.05 3.29 -3.43
CA TRP A 92 -12.76 3.97 -3.53
C TRP A 92 -12.67 5.13 -2.54
N GLN A 93 -13.74 5.90 -2.42
CA GLN A 93 -13.85 6.94 -1.41
C GLN A 93 -13.75 6.36 0.01
N ARG A 94 -14.36 5.20 0.27
CA ARG A 94 -14.23 4.52 1.55
C ARG A 94 -12.81 4.03 1.83
N ILE A 95 -12.11 3.47 0.84
CA ILE A 95 -10.70 3.05 0.97
C ILE A 95 -9.83 4.23 1.40
N ASP A 96 -10.00 5.37 0.72
CA ASP A 96 -9.22 6.57 1.04
C ASP A 96 -9.58 7.12 2.43
N ALA A 97 -10.87 7.10 2.79
CA ALA A 97 -11.34 7.52 4.11
C ALA A 97 -10.81 6.63 5.24
N VAL A 98 -10.76 5.31 5.05
CA VAL A 98 -10.15 4.38 6.01
C VAL A 98 -8.69 4.77 6.27
N ARG A 99 -7.90 4.94 5.19
CA ARG A 99 -6.48 5.32 5.29
C ARG A 99 -6.29 6.67 5.98
N MET A 100 -7.11 7.66 5.63
CA MET A 100 -7.06 9.00 6.24
C MET A 100 -7.49 9.00 7.71
N SER A 101 -8.42 8.11 8.10
CA SER A 101 -8.84 7.93 9.50
C SER A 101 -7.68 7.48 10.38
N GLY A 102 -6.87 6.51 9.91
CA GLY A 102 -5.68 6.07 10.63
C GLY A 102 -4.68 7.22 10.88
N GLY A 103 -4.44 8.04 9.87
CA GLY A 103 -3.58 9.23 9.97
C GLY A 103 -4.13 10.27 10.97
N LEU A 104 -5.43 10.54 10.94
CA LEU A 104 -6.08 11.47 11.88
C LEU A 104 -5.92 11.00 13.33
N ILE A 105 -6.29 9.75 13.62
CA ILE A 105 -6.32 9.19 14.98
C ILE A 105 -4.91 9.15 15.61
N ARG A 106 -3.87 8.90 14.81
CA ARG A 106 -2.49 8.88 15.31
C ARG A 106 -1.91 10.27 15.54
N ALA A 107 -2.29 11.25 14.73
CA ALA A 107 -1.74 12.60 14.80
C ALA A 107 -2.46 13.48 15.83
N TRP A 108 -3.75 13.24 16.07
CA TRP A 108 -4.59 14.11 16.89
C TRP A 108 -5.33 13.33 17.97
N ARG A 109 -5.58 13.97 19.10
CA ARG A 109 -6.45 13.42 20.14
C ARG A 109 -7.89 13.82 19.85
N GLY A 110 -8.83 12.90 20.07
CA GLY A 110 -10.25 13.16 19.84
C GLY A 110 -11.12 11.98 20.27
N SER A 111 -12.43 12.18 20.18
CA SER A 111 -13.41 11.11 20.32
C SER A 111 -13.57 10.43 18.95
N TYR A 112 -13.05 9.20 18.84
CA TYR A 112 -13.02 8.45 17.58
C TYR A 112 -13.88 7.19 17.58
N GLU A 113 -14.73 6.99 18.59
CA GLU A 113 -15.51 5.75 18.73
C GLU A 113 -16.39 5.45 17.50
N GLU A 114 -17.17 6.42 17.04
CA GLU A 114 -17.98 6.27 15.81
C GLU A 114 -17.10 5.98 14.58
N LEU A 115 -15.98 6.72 14.46
CA LEU A 115 -15.08 6.58 13.32
C LEU A 115 -14.43 5.19 13.29
N VAL A 116 -13.98 4.68 14.44
CA VAL A 116 -13.42 3.34 14.60
C VAL A 116 -14.47 2.27 14.31
N GLY A 117 -15.71 2.45 14.79
CA GLY A 117 -16.83 1.56 14.46
C GLY A 117 -17.05 1.46 12.95
N LEU A 118 -17.12 2.60 12.25
CA LEU A 118 -17.28 2.64 10.80
C LEU A 118 -16.11 2.02 10.05
N VAL A 119 -14.86 2.15 10.53
CA VAL A 119 -13.71 1.43 9.98
C VAL A 119 -13.86 -0.08 10.19
N GLY A 120 -14.33 -0.51 11.36
CA GLY A 120 -14.66 -1.90 11.66
C GLY A 120 -15.69 -2.51 10.72
N ASP A 121 -16.75 -1.76 10.41
CA ASP A 121 -17.81 -2.19 9.48
C ASP A 121 -17.26 -2.52 8.07
N GLN A 122 -16.14 -1.90 7.67
CA GLN A 122 -15.53 -2.16 6.37
C GLN A 122 -14.86 -3.54 6.27
N LEU A 123 -14.62 -4.23 7.39
CA LEU A 123 -13.95 -5.55 7.41
C LEU A 123 -14.74 -6.66 6.70
N SER A 124 -16.06 -6.49 6.61
CA SER A 124 -16.99 -7.43 5.96
C SER A 124 -17.31 -7.06 4.51
N ASP A 125 -16.74 -5.96 3.98
CA ASP A 125 -16.99 -5.57 2.60
C ASP A 125 -16.39 -6.60 1.62
N PRO A 126 -17.10 -6.96 0.54
CA PRO A 126 -16.59 -7.92 -0.45
C PRO A 126 -15.40 -7.39 -1.26
N GLU A 127 -15.12 -6.08 -1.24
CA GLU A 127 -13.90 -5.52 -1.86
C GLU A 127 -12.67 -5.82 -0.99
N PRO A 128 -11.76 -6.73 -1.43
CA PRO A 128 -10.65 -7.18 -0.60
C PRO A 128 -9.72 -6.05 -0.18
N ARG A 129 -9.51 -5.05 -1.05
CA ARG A 129 -8.63 -3.90 -0.78
C ARG A 129 -9.15 -3.00 0.34
N LEU A 130 -10.47 -2.84 0.42
CA LEU A 130 -11.12 -2.05 1.47
C LEU A 130 -10.99 -2.75 2.82
N ALA A 131 -11.30 -4.04 2.87
CA ALA A 131 -11.22 -4.79 4.11
C ALA A 131 -9.76 -5.01 4.58
N GLU A 132 -8.81 -5.15 3.65
CA GLU A 132 -7.36 -5.11 3.91
C GLU A 132 -6.95 -3.75 4.52
N ALA A 133 -7.36 -2.64 3.92
CA ALA A 133 -7.04 -1.30 4.43
C ALA A 133 -7.60 -1.09 5.84
N ALA A 134 -8.83 -1.54 6.10
CA ALA A 134 -9.44 -1.47 7.41
C ALA A 134 -8.68 -2.30 8.45
N SER A 135 -8.30 -3.53 8.07
CA SER A 135 -7.51 -4.41 8.93
C SER A 135 -6.17 -3.77 9.29
N HIS A 136 -5.50 -3.14 8.31
CA HIS A 136 -4.22 -2.46 8.52
C HIS A 136 -4.35 -1.26 9.46
N VAL A 137 -5.36 -0.40 9.26
CA VAL A 137 -5.59 0.75 10.14
C VAL A 137 -5.88 0.30 11.56
N LEU A 138 -6.79 -0.66 11.76
CA LEU A 138 -7.13 -1.20 13.09
C LEU A 138 -5.94 -1.84 13.78
N GLU A 139 -5.03 -2.47 13.02
CA GLU A 139 -3.75 -2.96 13.51
C GLU A 139 -2.96 -1.88 14.26
N GLU A 140 -2.92 -0.66 13.72
CA GLU A 140 -2.14 0.46 14.23
C GLU A 140 -2.81 1.17 15.42
N LEU A 141 -4.07 0.85 15.73
CA LEU A 141 -4.86 1.53 16.76
C LEU A 141 -4.74 0.88 18.15
N PHE A 142 -4.16 -0.31 18.27
CA PHE A 142 -4.04 -1.05 19.55
C PHE A 142 -5.40 -1.10 20.27
N SER A 143 -5.45 -0.78 21.57
CA SER A 143 -6.67 -0.79 22.39
C SER A 143 -7.80 0.09 21.86
N LEU A 144 -7.53 1.10 21.03
CA LEU A 144 -8.59 1.91 20.42
C LEU A 144 -9.43 1.10 19.43
N ALA A 145 -8.90 0.00 18.87
CA ALA A 145 -9.64 -0.91 18.00
C ALA A 145 -10.53 -1.90 18.77
N ALA A 146 -10.58 -1.87 20.11
CA ALA A 146 -11.37 -2.82 20.89
C ALA A 146 -12.84 -2.97 20.45
N PRO A 147 -13.56 -1.90 20.05
CA PRO A 147 -14.94 -2.03 19.56
C PRO A 147 -15.09 -2.92 18.31
N THR A 148 -14.01 -3.17 17.56
CA THR A 148 -14.04 -3.93 16.30
C THR A 148 -13.53 -5.37 16.44
N ALA A 149 -13.24 -5.82 17.67
CA ALA A 149 -12.68 -7.15 17.94
C ALA A 149 -13.51 -8.29 17.31
N ASP A 150 -14.84 -8.20 17.42
CA ASP A 150 -15.74 -9.21 16.85
C ASP A 150 -15.73 -9.21 15.32
N ALA A 151 -15.67 -8.03 14.69
CA ALA A 151 -15.57 -7.90 13.24
C ALA A 151 -14.22 -8.44 12.72
N LEU A 152 -13.12 -8.19 13.44
CA LEU A 152 -11.80 -8.76 13.14
C LEU A 152 -11.80 -10.28 13.27
N ALA A 153 -12.42 -10.82 14.32
CA ALA A 153 -12.54 -12.25 14.53
C ALA A 153 -13.41 -12.93 13.47
N ALA A 154 -14.54 -12.31 13.10
CA ALA A 154 -15.41 -12.80 12.03
C ALA A 154 -14.67 -12.83 10.68
N ARG A 155 -13.88 -11.79 10.38
CA ARG A 155 -13.03 -11.75 9.18
C ARG A 155 -11.98 -12.86 9.19
N LEU A 156 -11.28 -13.07 10.30
CA LEU A 156 -10.28 -14.15 10.41
C LEU A 156 -10.93 -15.53 10.22
N ALA A 157 -12.13 -15.73 10.75
CA ALA A 157 -12.87 -16.98 10.58
C ALA A 157 -13.36 -17.20 9.14
N ALA A 158 -13.67 -16.14 8.40
CA ALA A 158 -14.10 -16.20 7.01
C ALA A 158 -12.96 -16.55 6.04
N ASP A 159 -11.71 -16.23 6.40
CA ASP A 159 -10.51 -16.61 5.63
C ASP A 159 -9.41 -17.18 6.54
N PRO A 160 -9.55 -18.46 6.99
CA PRO A 160 -8.57 -19.10 7.87
C PRO A 160 -7.21 -19.39 7.21
N GLY A 161 -7.02 -19.07 5.92
CA GLY A 161 -5.75 -19.23 5.20
C GLY A 161 -5.04 -17.91 4.90
N GLY A 162 -5.78 -16.80 4.80
CA GLY A 162 -5.24 -15.47 4.46
C GLY A 162 -4.53 -14.71 5.57
N TRP A 163 -4.17 -15.37 6.68
CA TRP A 163 -3.43 -14.75 7.78
C TRP A 163 -1.92 -14.71 7.58
N VAL A 164 -1.39 -15.26 6.48
CA VAL A 164 0.01 -15.09 6.06
C VAL A 164 0.07 -14.17 4.85
N LYS A 165 1.01 -13.23 4.86
CA LYS A 165 1.39 -12.40 3.72
C LYS A 165 2.76 -12.84 3.22
N GLU A 166 2.79 -13.27 1.98
CA GLU A 166 4.01 -13.58 1.24
C GLU A 166 4.55 -12.30 0.58
N TRP A 167 5.88 -12.19 0.52
CA TRP A 167 6.56 -11.06 -0.09
C TRP A 167 7.41 -11.53 -1.26
N ALA A 168 7.67 -10.65 -2.23
CA ALA A 168 8.52 -10.98 -3.38
C ALA A 168 9.96 -11.30 -2.96
N SER A 169 10.41 -10.76 -1.82
CA SER A 169 11.66 -11.11 -1.16
C SER A 169 11.50 -10.98 0.35
N GLY A 170 12.15 -11.88 1.10
CA GLY A 170 12.14 -11.91 2.55
C GLY A 170 11.14 -12.91 3.15
N PRO A 171 11.18 -13.10 4.47
CA PRO A 171 10.34 -14.07 5.16
C PRO A 171 8.86 -13.64 5.11
N PRO A 172 7.92 -14.60 5.21
CA PRO A 172 6.51 -14.28 5.32
C PRO A 172 6.23 -13.36 6.52
N GLY A 173 5.11 -12.64 6.47
CA GLY A 173 4.59 -11.85 7.58
C GLY A 173 3.18 -12.28 7.96
N LEU A 174 2.74 -11.94 9.17
CA LEU A 174 1.34 -12.11 9.56
C LEU A 174 0.46 -11.06 8.85
N GLY A 175 -0.77 -11.47 8.56
CA GLY A 175 -1.82 -10.58 8.08
C GLY A 175 -2.26 -9.59 9.16
N SER A 176 -2.68 -8.39 8.74
CA SER A 176 -3.08 -7.32 9.66
C SER A 176 -4.25 -7.70 10.57
N THR A 177 -5.18 -8.54 10.13
CA THR A 177 -6.28 -9.02 10.97
C THR A 177 -5.78 -9.76 12.21
N VAL A 178 -4.83 -10.68 12.04
CA VAL A 178 -4.25 -11.45 13.16
C VAL A 178 -3.44 -10.55 14.08
N LYS A 179 -2.64 -9.64 13.50
CA LYS A 179 -1.88 -8.66 14.28
C LYS A 179 -2.78 -7.73 15.09
N ALA A 180 -3.89 -7.27 14.52
CA ALA A 180 -4.87 -6.44 15.22
C ALA A 180 -5.48 -7.18 16.42
N LEU A 181 -5.97 -8.42 16.22
CA LEU A 181 -6.48 -9.26 17.32
C LEU A 181 -5.43 -9.53 18.39
N ALA A 182 -4.19 -9.83 17.99
CA ALA A 182 -3.10 -10.05 18.93
C ALA A 182 -2.81 -8.80 19.77
N ARG A 183 -2.78 -7.61 19.15
CA ARG A 183 -2.63 -6.31 19.85
C ARG A 183 -3.77 -5.98 20.81
N LEU A 184 -4.95 -6.53 20.57
CA LEU A 184 -6.09 -6.45 21.49
C LEU A 184 -6.01 -7.48 22.64
N GLY A 185 -5.04 -8.39 22.62
CA GLY A 185 -4.97 -9.50 23.57
C GLY A 185 -6.02 -10.59 23.30
N ASP A 186 -6.61 -10.62 22.10
CA ASP A 186 -7.74 -11.49 21.80
C ASP A 186 -7.29 -12.92 21.47
N ALA A 187 -7.73 -13.87 22.31
CA ALA A 187 -7.40 -15.30 22.17
C ALA A 187 -7.88 -15.93 20.85
N ARG A 188 -8.80 -15.29 20.13
CA ARG A 188 -9.24 -15.74 18.80
C ARG A 188 -8.13 -15.67 17.74
N ALA A 189 -7.01 -14.99 18.02
CA ALA A 189 -5.80 -15.04 17.19
C ALA A 189 -4.99 -16.34 17.35
N LEU A 190 -5.19 -17.10 18.43
CA LEU A 190 -4.35 -18.26 18.77
C LEU A 190 -4.31 -19.34 17.69
N PRO A 191 -5.41 -19.74 17.02
CA PRO A 191 -5.35 -20.76 15.98
C PRO A 191 -4.42 -20.36 14.82
N ALA A 192 -4.50 -19.10 14.38
CA ALA A 192 -3.64 -18.60 13.31
C ALA A 192 -2.17 -18.54 13.75
N LEU A 193 -1.88 -18.09 14.98
CA LEU A 193 -0.51 -18.07 15.50
C LEU A 193 0.06 -19.47 15.72
N ALA A 194 -0.75 -20.44 16.14
CA ALA A 194 -0.35 -21.83 16.26
C ALA A 194 0.00 -22.40 14.88
N ALA A 195 -0.82 -22.14 13.85
CA ALA A 195 -0.54 -22.55 12.49
C ALA A 195 0.72 -21.87 11.92
N ALA A 196 0.93 -20.58 12.21
CA ALA A 196 2.13 -19.82 11.83
C ALA A 196 3.41 -20.47 12.39
N LEU A 197 3.34 -20.91 13.64
CA LEU A 197 4.43 -21.62 14.28
C LEU A 197 4.68 -23.01 13.70
N GLU A 198 3.83 -23.58 12.85
CA GLU A 198 4.08 -24.88 12.20
C GLU A 198 4.55 -24.74 10.72
N LEU A 199 4.64 -23.51 10.20
CA LEU A 199 5.16 -23.23 8.84
C LEU A 199 6.67 -23.49 8.70
N PRO A 200 7.17 -24.01 7.57
CA PRO A 200 8.60 -24.24 7.38
C PRO A 200 9.45 -22.99 7.64
N GLU A 201 9.00 -21.84 7.13
CA GLU A 201 9.54 -20.53 7.45
C GLU A 201 8.52 -19.79 8.33
N VAL A 202 8.88 -19.50 9.57
CA VAL A 202 7.98 -18.84 10.54
C VAL A 202 7.89 -17.36 10.19
N PRO A 203 6.68 -16.77 10.11
CA PRO A 203 6.55 -15.35 9.83
C PRO A 203 7.30 -14.51 10.86
N HIS A 204 8.08 -13.53 10.37
CA HIS A 204 9.06 -12.79 11.16
C HIS A 204 8.47 -12.02 12.35
N ASP A 205 7.17 -11.72 12.29
CA ASP A 205 6.41 -10.94 13.26
C ASP A 205 5.57 -11.79 14.24
N VAL A 206 5.63 -13.13 14.18
CA VAL A 206 4.91 -14.03 15.10
C VAL A 206 5.28 -13.77 16.55
N GLY A 207 6.57 -13.61 16.86
CA GLY A 207 7.03 -13.36 18.22
C GLY A 207 6.44 -12.08 18.82
N PHE A 208 6.35 -11.02 18.01
CA PHE A 208 5.73 -9.76 18.42
C PHE A 208 4.23 -9.94 18.67
N ALA A 209 3.51 -10.66 17.81
CA ALA A 209 2.09 -10.92 18.01
C ALA A 209 1.82 -11.72 19.29
N VAL A 210 2.61 -12.78 19.55
CA VAL A 210 2.51 -13.58 20.77
C VAL A 210 2.72 -12.74 22.03
N ALA A 211 3.66 -11.79 22.01
CA ALA A 211 3.93 -10.92 23.16
C ALA A 211 2.72 -10.08 23.57
N HIS A 212 1.91 -9.60 22.61
CA HIS A 212 0.73 -8.78 22.90
C HIS A 212 -0.43 -9.57 23.54
N LEU A 213 -0.46 -10.90 23.37
CA LEU A 213 -1.48 -11.76 23.97
C LEU A 213 -1.27 -11.99 25.47
N GLY A 214 -0.07 -11.75 25.99
CA GLY A 214 0.25 -12.00 27.41
C GLY A 214 -0.14 -13.41 27.85
N GLU A 215 -0.94 -13.50 28.92
CA GLU A 215 -1.38 -14.79 29.48
C GLU A 215 -2.27 -15.60 28.53
N ALA A 216 -2.95 -14.96 27.57
CA ALA A 216 -3.74 -15.67 26.57
C ALA A 216 -2.86 -16.53 25.66
N ALA A 217 -1.55 -16.25 25.55
CA ALA A 217 -0.61 -17.03 24.76
C ALA A 217 -0.21 -18.38 25.39
N ARG A 218 -0.61 -18.69 26.64
CA ARG A 218 -0.27 -19.96 27.32
C ARG A 218 -0.43 -21.22 26.45
N PRO A 219 -1.50 -21.38 25.65
CA PRO A 219 -1.66 -22.57 24.79
C PRO A 219 -0.55 -22.74 23.74
N LEU A 220 0.16 -21.68 23.36
CA LEU A 220 1.26 -21.72 22.38
C LEU A 220 2.57 -22.26 22.96
N ALA A 221 2.70 -22.41 24.29
CA ALA A 221 3.95 -22.79 24.95
C ALA A 221 4.54 -24.11 24.45
N GLY A 222 3.69 -25.07 24.04
CA GLY A 222 4.16 -26.33 23.44
C GLY A 222 4.80 -26.13 22.07
N ALA A 223 4.13 -25.40 21.18
CA ALA A 223 4.62 -25.10 19.83
C ALA A 223 5.89 -24.26 19.87
N LEU A 224 5.93 -23.24 20.72
CA LEU A 224 7.11 -22.38 20.91
C LEU A 224 8.33 -23.19 21.38
N ARG A 225 8.17 -24.07 22.38
CA ARG A 225 9.27 -24.93 22.85
C ARG A 225 9.79 -25.86 21.76
N ARG A 226 8.90 -26.50 20.99
CA ARG A 226 9.31 -27.35 19.86
C ARG A 226 10.10 -26.56 18.82
N ARG A 227 9.66 -25.34 18.52
CA ARG A 227 10.35 -24.48 17.56
C ARG A 227 11.73 -24.04 18.02
N LEU A 228 11.82 -23.53 19.25
CA LEU A 228 13.08 -23.09 19.81
C LEU A 228 14.08 -24.25 19.92
N ALA A 229 13.62 -25.47 20.22
CA ALA A 229 14.49 -26.65 20.25
C ALA A 229 15.08 -27.04 18.88
N GLY A 230 14.48 -26.60 17.78
CA GLY A 230 14.97 -26.84 16.43
C GLY A 230 15.90 -25.76 15.88
N VAL A 231 16.10 -24.66 16.61
CA VAL A 231 17.01 -23.58 16.20
C VAL A 231 18.45 -23.98 16.53
N PRO A 232 19.37 -24.03 15.54
CA PRO A 232 20.78 -24.21 15.81
C PRO A 232 21.26 -23.07 16.72
N LEU A 233 21.91 -23.43 17.83
CA LEU A 233 22.61 -22.44 18.64
C LEU A 233 23.96 -22.21 17.96
N ASP A 234 24.20 -20.99 17.48
CA ASP A 234 25.53 -20.61 17.03
C ASP A 234 26.47 -20.69 18.24
N GLU A 235 27.35 -21.69 18.25
CA GLU A 235 28.55 -21.67 19.09
C GLU A 235 29.48 -20.61 18.47
N GLY A 236 29.47 -19.42 19.07
CA GLY A 236 30.21 -18.25 18.58
C GLY A 236 31.73 -18.40 18.54
#